data_AF-A0A972ZEM5-F1
#
_entry.id   AF-A0A972ZEM5-F1
#
_cell.length_a   1.000
_cell.length_b   1.000
_cell.length_c   1.000
_cell.angle_alpha   90.00
_cell.angle_beta   90.00
_cell.angle_gamma   90.00
#
_symmetry.space_group_name_H-M   'P 1'
#
loop_
_entity.id
_entity.type
_entity.pdbx_description
1 polymer ?
#
loop_
_entity_poly.entity_id
_entity_poly.type
_entity_poly.pdbx_seq_one_letter_code
_entity_poly.pdbx_strand_id
1 'polypeptide(L)'
;MDIYPLIAERLKHDDAVLDDAMGVLDRWDVRHVGPAQRRQEWRHLLLAAKATPEGREALLNLLLDPGDAARRIKDFAPFAGILSREERRKVFLQCTYDH
;
A
#
# COMPACT_ATOMS: atom_id res chain seq x y z
N MET A 1 12.70 -6.94 -2.88
CA MET A 1 11.51 -7.77 -3.11
C MET A 1 10.29 -6.88 -2.94
N ASP A 2 9.53 -6.67 -4.00
CA ASP A 2 8.45 -5.69 -4.04
C ASP A 2 7.13 -6.32 -3.52
N ILE A 3 6.56 -5.76 -2.44
CA ILE A 3 5.31 -6.23 -1.84
C ILE A 3 4.06 -5.61 -2.50
N TYR A 4 4.23 -4.58 -3.33
CA TYR A 4 3.14 -3.80 -3.90
C TYR A 4 2.27 -4.56 -4.91
N PRO A 5 2.80 -5.49 -5.73
CA PRO A 5 1.94 -6.34 -6.57
C PRO A 5 0.97 -7.21 -5.76
N LEU A 6 1.39 -7.66 -4.58
CA LEU A 6 0.55 -8.49 -3.70
C LEU A 6 -0.51 -7.65 -2.99
N ILE A 7 -0.16 -6.44 -2.59
CA ILE A 7 -1.12 -5.46 -2.05
C ILE A 7 -2.13 -5.10 -3.13
N ALA A 8 -1.69 -4.87 -4.37
CA ALA A 8 -2.56 -4.58 -5.50
C ALA A 8 -3.51 -5.75 -5.80
N GLU A 9 -3.01 -6.99 -5.76
CA GLU A 9 -3.86 -8.17 -5.94
C GLU A 9 -4.87 -8.31 -4.80
N ARG A 10 -4.43 -8.16 -3.54
CA ARG A 10 -5.34 -8.20 -2.40
C ARG A 10 -6.41 -7.10 -2.49
N LEU A 11 -6.01 -5.89 -2.88
CA LEU A 11 -6.91 -4.75 -3.04
C LEU A 11 -8.02 -5.02 -4.06
N LYS A 12 -7.78 -5.84 -5.09
CA LYS A 12 -8.83 -6.22 -6.07
C LYS A 12 -9.93 -7.08 -5.46
N HIS A 13 -9.62 -7.86 -4.43
CA HIS A 13 -10.55 -8.83 -3.83
C HIS A 13 -11.07 -8.40 -2.45
N ASP A 14 -10.36 -7.50 -1.77
CA ASP A 14 -10.61 -7.13 -0.37
C ASP A 14 -10.44 -5.62 -0.13
N ASP A 15 -11.55 -4.94 0.08
CA ASP A 15 -11.60 -3.50 0.35
C ASP A 15 -11.09 -3.15 1.75
N ALA A 16 -11.02 -4.13 2.67
CA ALA A 16 -10.51 -3.92 4.02
C ALA A 16 -9.04 -3.47 4.02
N VAL A 17 -8.29 -3.75 2.94
CA VAL A 17 -6.92 -3.25 2.75
C VAL A 17 -6.86 -1.72 2.80
N LEU A 18 -7.86 -1.03 2.24
CA LEU A 18 -7.92 0.44 2.27
C LEU A 18 -8.22 0.95 3.68
N ASP A 19 -9.10 0.26 4.40
CA ASP A 19 -9.45 0.60 5.78
C ASP A 19 -8.27 0.39 6.74
N ASP A 20 -7.54 -0.71 6.58
CA ASP A 20 -6.32 -1.00 7.34
C ASP A 20 -5.24 0.05 7.08
N ALA A 21 -5.03 0.42 5.81
CA ALA A 21 -4.08 1.45 5.42
C ALA A 21 -4.45 2.83 6.00
N MET A 22 -5.74 3.18 6.00
CA MET A 22 -6.23 4.39 6.67
C MET A 22 -5.99 4.35 8.18
N GLY A 23 -6.24 3.21 8.83
CA GLY A 23 -5.94 3.02 10.25
C GLY A 23 -4.44 3.10 10.59
N VAL A 24 -3.55 2.71 9.67
CA VAL A 24 -2.10 2.94 9.81
C VAL A 24 -1.79 4.44 9.79
N LEU A 25 -2.36 5.19 8.83
CA LEU A 25 -2.17 6.64 8.75
C LEU A 25 -2.67 7.36 10.00
N ASP A 26 -3.85 6.99 10.52
CA ASP A 26 -4.39 7.59 11.74
C ASP A 26 -3.46 7.34 12.95
N ARG A 27 -2.88 6.14 13.07
CA ARG A 27 -1.87 5.86 14.10
C ARG A 27 -0.61 6.69 13.91
N TRP A 28 -0.18 6.90 12.67
CA TRP A 28 0.99 7.72 12.37
C TRP A 28 0.76 9.20 12.65
N ASP A 29 -0.46 9.70 12.41
CA ASP A 29 -0.85 11.07 12.74
C ASP A 29 -0.78 11.30 14.26
N VAL A 30 -1.35 10.40 15.06
CA VAL A 30 -1.27 10.49 16.53
C VAL A 30 0.19 10.48 17.02
N ARG A 31 1.04 9.64 16.40
CA ARG A 31 2.44 9.46 16.79
C ARG A 31 3.41 10.44 16.10
N HIS A 32 2.90 11.35 15.25
CA HIS A 32 3.71 12.30 14.48
C HIS A 32 4.83 11.63 13.66
N VAL A 33 4.55 10.46 13.08
CA VAL A 33 5.54 9.65 12.35
C VAL A 33 5.76 10.18 10.94
N GLY A 34 6.98 10.66 10.65
CA GLY A 34 7.38 11.13 9.33
C GLY A 34 6.76 12.48 8.91
N PRO A 35 6.96 12.90 7.65
CA PRO A 35 6.44 14.18 7.15
C PRO A 35 4.91 14.18 7.00
N ALA A 36 4.24 15.19 7.55
CA ALA A 36 2.78 15.34 7.46
C ALA A 36 2.27 15.39 6.01
N GLN A 37 3.02 16.05 5.13
CA GLN A 37 2.68 16.15 3.71
C GLN A 37 2.57 14.78 3.03
N ARG A 38 3.49 13.85 3.33
CA ARG A 38 3.45 12.48 2.77
C ARG A 38 2.27 11.67 3.30
N ARG A 39 1.91 11.86 4.58
CA ARG A 39 0.71 11.22 5.16
C ARG A 39 -0.57 11.74 4.50
N GLN A 40 -0.67 13.05 4.29
CA GLN A 40 -1.80 13.66 3.60
C GLN A 40 -1.91 13.21 2.14
N GLU A 41 -0.79 13.10 1.42
CA GLU A 41 -0.75 12.59 0.05
C GLU A 41 -1.32 11.17 -0.02
N TRP A 42 -0.87 10.27 0.86
CA TRP A 42 -1.42 8.92 0.94
C TRP A 42 -2.89 8.89 1.35
N ARG A 43 -3.32 9.77 2.26
CA ARG A 43 -4.73 9.88 2.66
C ARG A 43 -5.60 10.26 1.46
N HIS A 44 -5.16 11.20 0.62
CA HIS A 44 -5.88 11.57 -0.59
C HIS A 44 -5.99 10.40 -1.57
N LEU A 45 -4.90 9.66 -1.81
CA LEU A 45 -4.90 8.50 -2.70
C LEU A 45 -5.86 7.40 -2.22
N LEU A 46 -5.84 7.08 -0.92
CA LEU A 46 -6.72 6.08 -0.33
C LEU A 46 -8.19 6.51 -0.34
N LEU A 47 -8.47 7.78 -0.04
CA LEU A 47 -9.83 8.32 -0.11
C LEU A 47 -10.38 8.31 -1.54
N ALA A 48 -9.56 8.70 -2.51
CA ALA A 48 -9.92 8.62 -3.93
C ALA A 48 -10.20 7.16 -4.34
N ALA A 49 -9.36 6.23 -3.90
CA ALA A 49 -9.54 4.80 -4.17
C ALA A 49 -10.81 4.19 -3.55
N LYS A 50 -11.28 4.73 -2.43
CA LYS A 50 -12.57 4.35 -1.83
C LYS A 50 -13.76 5.04 -2.50
N ALA A 51 -13.58 6.26 -2.99
CA ALA A 51 -14.67 7.08 -3.49
C ALA A 51 -15.06 6.73 -4.92
N THR A 52 -14.10 6.42 -5.80
CA THR A 52 -14.37 6.17 -7.22
C THR A 52 -13.57 4.99 -7.79
N PRO A 53 -14.12 4.30 -8.81
CA PRO A 53 -13.38 3.28 -9.57
C PRO A 53 -12.08 3.81 -10.19
N GLU A 54 -12.09 5.04 -10.70
CA GLU A 54 -10.91 5.68 -11.31
C GLU A 54 -9.82 5.94 -10.26
N GLY A 55 -10.21 6.34 -9.06
CA GLY A 55 -9.27 6.49 -7.95
C GLY A 55 -8.65 5.16 -7.54
N ARG A 56 -9.44 4.08 -7.58
CA ARG A 56 -8.95 2.72 -7.29
C ARG A 56 -7.95 2.28 -8.36
N GLU A 57 -8.28 2.49 -9.63
CA GLU A 57 -7.39 2.16 -10.74
C GLU A 57 -6.09 2.97 -10.68
N ALA A 58 -6.16 4.27 -10.35
CA ALA A 58 -4.99 5.10 -10.14
C ALA A 58 -4.09 4.57 -9.01
N LEU A 59 -4.68 4.11 -7.90
CA LEU A 59 -3.93 3.50 -6.80
C LEU A 59 -3.28 2.17 -7.23
N LEU A 60 -4.02 1.31 -7.95
CA LEU A 60 -3.46 0.06 -8.49
C LEU A 60 -2.30 0.31 -9.44
N ASN A 61 -2.43 1.29 -10.33
CA ASN A 61 -1.37 1.69 -11.25
C ASN A 61 -0.15 2.19 -10.49
N LEU A 62 -0.33 3.03 -9.46
CA LEU A 62 0.77 3.49 -8.61
C LEU A 62 1.50 2.32 -7.92
N LEU A 63 0.75 1.35 -7.39
CA LEU A 63 1.32 0.18 -6.71
C LEU A 63 2.14 -0.67 -7.68
N LEU A 64 1.63 -0.89 -8.89
CA LEU A 64 2.25 -1.71 -9.93
C LEU A 64 3.35 -0.98 -10.72
N ASP A 65 3.41 0.35 -10.67
CA ASP A 65 4.41 1.14 -11.41
C ASP A 65 5.82 0.90 -10.86
N PRO A 66 6.75 0.34 -11.66
CA PRO A 66 8.13 0.11 -11.24
C PRO A 66 9.01 1.36 -11.31
N GLY A 67 8.50 2.48 -11.82
CA GLY A 67 9.22 3.73 -12.06
C GLY A 67 9.68 4.44 -10.78
N ASP A 68 10.75 5.23 -10.90
CA ASP A 68 11.38 5.88 -9.75
C ASP A 68 10.48 6.90 -9.05
N ALA A 69 9.58 7.56 -9.79
CA ALA A 69 8.59 8.47 -9.21
C ALA A 69 7.62 7.71 -8.31
N ALA A 70 7.08 6.59 -8.78
CA ALA A 70 6.22 5.73 -7.97
C ALA A 70 6.97 5.13 -6.78
N ARG A 71 8.23 4.70 -6.95
CA ARG A 71 9.06 4.21 -5.83
C ARG A 71 9.18 5.25 -4.71
N ARG A 72 9.42 6.52 -5.01
CA ARG A 72 9.52 7.58 -3.99
C ARG A 72 8.25 7.76 -3.18
N ILE A 73 7.08 7.60 -3.81
CA ILE A 73 5.78 7.65 -3.12
C ILE A 73 5.62 6.38 -2.26
N LYS A 74 5.93 5.22 -2.84
CA LYS A 74 5.89 3.90 -2.22
C LYS A 74 6.83 3.76 -1.02
N ASP A 75 7.98 4.43 -0.99
CA ASP A 75 8.91 4.43 0.15
C ASP A 75 8.26 4.86 1.47
N PHE A 76 7.11 5.56 1.40
CA PHE A 76 6.34 5.97 2.57
C PHE A 76 4.92 5.41 2.58
N ALA A 77 4.71 4.23 2.00
CA ALA A 77 3.37 3.67 1.88
C ALA A 77 2.82 3.13 3.22
N PRO A 78 1.54 3.37 3.55
CA PRO A 78 0.91 2.90 4.78
C PRO A 78 0.55 1.39 4.75
N PHE A 79 1.07 0.62 3.79
CA PHE A 79 0.84 -0.82 3.69
C PHE A 79 1.83 -1.66 4.52
N ALA A 80 2.79 -1.00 5.18
CA ALA A 80 3.72 -1.65 6.11
C ALA A 80 2.96 -2.16 7.34
N GLY A 81 2.70 -3.47 7.39
CA GLY A 81 1.91 -4.05 8.48
C GLY A 81 0.72 -4.88 8.02
N ILE A 82 0.16 -4.55 6.84
CA ILE A 82 -1.15 -5.08 6.39
C ILE A 82 -1.04 -6.55 5.99
N LEU A 83 0.05 -6.94 5.32
CA LEU A 83 0.31 -8.36 5.11
C LEU A 83 0.63 -9.02 6.45
N SER A 84 -0.14 -10.05 6.80
CA SER A 84 0.09 -10.87 7.98
C SER A 84 1.47 -11.53 7.90
N ARG A 85 2.02 -11.99 9.03
CA ARG A 85 3.31 -12.69 9.06
C ARG A 85 3.30 -13.95 8.17
N GLU A 86 2.15 -14.59 8.02
CA GLU A 86 1.96 -15.75 7.15
C GLU A 86 1.90 -15.37 5.66
N GLU A 87 1.24 -14.27 5.33
CA GLU A 87 1.20 -13.74 3.96
C GLU A 87 2.58 -13.29 3.51
N ARG A 88 3.34 -12.62 4.38
CA ARG A 88 4.75 -12.31 4.13
C ARG A 88 5.62 -13.55 3.97
N ARG A 89 5.31 -14.64 4.68
CA ARG A 89 6.02 -15.93 4.55
C ARG A 89 5.73 -16.64 3.24
N LYS A 90 4.47 -16.68 2.78
CA LYS A 90 4.11 -17.26 1.46
C LYS A 90 4.87 -16.55 0.34
N VAL A 91 4.95 -15.24 0.45
CA VAL A 91 5.70 -14.36 -0.46
C VAL A 91 7.19 -14.71 -0.41
N PHE A 92 7.80 -14.73 0.79
CA PHE A 92 9.21 -15.09 0.96
C PHE A 92 9.53 -16.48 0.39
N LEU A 93 8.65 -17.47 0.61
CA LEU A 93 8.79 -18.84 0.13
C LEU A 93 8.66 -18.95 -1.40
N GLN A 94 7.77 -18.18 -2.03
CA GLN A 94 7.65 -18.13 -3.50
C GLN A 94 8.89 -17.50 -4.16
N CYS A 95 9.50 -16.45 -3.58
CA CYS A 95 10.73 -15.88 -4.14
C CYS A 95 11.98 -16.75 -3.93
N THR A 96 12.00 -17.61 -2.89
CA THR A 96 13.12 -18.54 -2.70
C THR A 96 13.08 -19.76 -3.63
N TYR A 97 12.03 -19.93 -4.44
CA TYR A 97 11.87 -21.07 -5.35
C TYR A 97 12.05 -20.73 -6.84
N ASP A 98 12.28 -19.47 -7.20
CA ASP A 98 12.58 -19.01 -8.56
C ASP A 98 14.09 -18.82 -8.80
N HIS A 99 14.88 -19.89 -8.58
CA HIS A 99 16.32 -19.91 -8.87
C HIS A 99 16.74 -21.08 -9.75
#